data_AF-A0A1E1LIA7-F1
#
_entry.id   AF-A0A1E1LIA7-F1
#
_cell.length_a   1.000
_cell.length_b   1.000
_cell.length_c   1.000
_cell.angle_alpha   90.00
_cell.angle_beta   90.00
_cell.angle_gamma   90.00
#
_symmetry.space_group_name_H-M   'P 1'
#
loop_
_entity.id
_entity.type
_entity.pdbx_description
1 polymer ?
#
loop_
_entity_poly.entity_id
_entity_poly.type
_entity_poly.pdbx_seq_one_letter_code
_entity_poly.pdbx_strand_id
1 'polypeptide(L)'
;MASSFKVGQCIEGKVSTYVLSKQLHKDIWTAMYQTPLNDRFSSPLTLERSSKLGRVIIKSAPKHRLDNERDVLKHFHARPGIRQLLDETQDPPSLVLKYLDDNLLSASNSKRLEKSEIKFIAKRILEALQALHEDGYVHTDVKPDNILVNYSSQPRRFRDVELGDCGDACLVNPEDHLKLGENGHLIGAHMFRSPEAMLNLRWGTATDIWSFGTTLISLIWGSGWHIFKPDPKDAGPDDEAYPSHVLVKQIAFFGPFPLSYFDCLPNEDERWEFIGDATQYIIDHQKWKPFAKAEDKELAEEDRTFICKIMKLDPRDRPTAKELLQDPWLEDV
;
A
#
# COMPACT_ATOMS: atom_id res chain seq x y z
N MET A 1 -29.68 -8.50 3.19
CA MET A 1 -29.18 -9.85 2.84
C MET A 1 -28.22 -9.69 1.69
N ALA A 2 -26.91 -9.87 1.88
CA ALA A 2 -25.97 -9.80 0.77
C ALA A 2 -26.16 -11.05 -0.10
N SER A 3 -26.61 -10.89 -1.34
CA SER A 3 -26.60 -11.98 -2.31
C SER A 3 -25.15 -12.42 -2.50
N SER A 4 -24.79 -13.62 -2.03
CA SER A 4 -23.46 -14.14 -2.27
C SER A 4 -23.31 -14.45 -3.76
N PHE A 5 -22.32 -13.79 -4.37
CA PHE A 5 -21.88 -14.12 -5.71
C PHE A 5 -21.57 -15.61 -5.86
N LYS A 6 -21.82 -16.16 -7.06
CA LYS A 6 -21.52 -17.56 -7.39
C LYS A 6 -20.69 -17.66 -8.67
N VAL A 7 -19.81 -18.66 -8.74
CA VAL A 7 -19.08 -18.97 -9.98
C VAL A 7 -20.08 -19.27 -11.10
N GLY A 8 -19.85 -18.71 -12.29
CA GLY A 8 -20.72 -18.79 -13.45
C GLY A 8 -21.85 -17.75 -13.48
N GLN A 9 -22.03 -16.96 -12.41
CA GLN A 9 -23.01 -15.87 -12.41
C GLN A 9 -22.61 -14.76 -13.40
N CYS A 10 -23.57 -14.33 -14.21
CA CYS A 10 -23.43 -13.14 -15.04
C CYS A 10 -23.76 -11.88 -14.23
N ILE A 11 -22.94 -10.85 -14.37
CA ILE A 11 -23.14 -9.53 -13.79
C ILE A 11 -23.11 -8.51 -14.91
N GLU A 12 -24.13 -7.66 -15.00
CA GLU A 12 -24.13 -6.51 -15.90
C GLU A 12 -23.38 -5.34 -15.27
N GLY A 13 -22.37 -4.85 -16.00
CA GLY A 13 -21.80 -3.52 -15.81
C GLY A 13 -22.40 -2.50 -16.78
N LYS A 14 -21.91 -1.26 -16.73
CA LYS A 14 -22.35 -0.18 -17.64
C LYS A 14 -21.79 -0.36 -19.05
N VAL A 15 -20.66 -1.06 -19.19
CA VAL A 15 -19.93 -1.26 -20.45
C VAL A 15 -20.11 -2.67 -21.00
N SER A 16 -20.10 -3.69 -20.14
CA SER A 16 -20.16 -5.09 -20.59
C SER A 16 -20.88 -5.99 -19.58
N THR A 17 -21.19 -7.21 -20.00
CA THR A 17 -21.55 -8.31 -19.09
C THR A 17 -20.30 -9.10 -18.70
N TYR A 18 -20.26 -9.58 -17.46
CA TYR A 18 -19.13 -10.28 -16.87
C TYR A 18 -19.56 -11.61 -16.27
N VAL A 19 -18.84 -12.69 -16.59
CA VAL A 19 -19.10 -14.01 -16.00
C VAL A 19 -18.09 -14.26 -14.89
N LEU A 20 -18.57 -14.39 -13.65
CA LEU A 20 -17.74 -14.68 -12.49
C LEU A 20 -17.05 -16.03 -12.64
N SER A 21 -15.74 -16.09 -12.42
CA SER A 21 -14.94 -17.31 -12.64
C SER A 21 -14.33 -17.88 -11.37
N LYS A 22 -13.81 -17.05 -10.46
CA LYS A 22 -13.20 -17.52 -9.21
C LYS A 22 -13.30 -16.44 -8.12
N GLN A 23 -13.62 -16.84 -6.91
CA GLN A 23 -13.49 -15.99 -5.73
C GLN A 23 -12.03 -15.98 -5.27
N LEU A 24 -11.42 -14.79 -5.20
CA LEU A 24 -10.06 -14.61 -4.66
C LEU A 24 -10.10 -14.34 -3.15
N HIS A 25 -11.08 -13.53 -2.73
CA HIS A 25 -11.37 -13.20 -1.34
C HIS A 25 -12.88 -12.97 -1.18
N LYS A 26 -13.37 -12.82 0.05
CA LYS A 26 -14.80 -12.60 0.38
C LYS A 26 -15.51 -11.64 -0.59
N ASP A 27 -14.89 -10.49 -0.88
CA ASP A 27 -15.48 -9.41 -1.68
C ASP A 27 -14.74 -9.16 -3.03
N ILE A 28 -13.87 -10.07 -3.45
CA ILE A 28 -13.05 -9.92 -4.66
C ILE A 28 -13.14 -11.18 -5.52
N TRP A 29 -13.59 -10.99 -6.75
CA TRP A 29 -13.80 -12.06 -7.73
C TRP A 29 -13.05 -11.78 -9.01
N THR A 30 -12.53 -12.83 -9.66
CA THR A 30 -12.18 -12.75 -11.08
C THR A 30 -13.43 -12.95 -11.92
N ALA A 31 -13.50 -12.26 -13.04
CA ALA A 31 -14.54 -12.46 -14.05
C ALA A 31 -13.96 -12.38 -15.45
N MET A 32 -14.70 -12.93 -16.42
CA MET A 32 -14.39 -12.83 -17.84
C MET A 32 -15.35 -11.87 -18.52
N TYR A 33 -14.84 -11.05 -19.46
CA TYR A 33 -15.69 -10.33 -20.40
C TYR A 33 -16.56 -11.31 -21.19
N GLN A 34 -17.82 -10.96 -21.38
CA GLN A 34 -18.68 -11.56 -22.37
C GLN A 34 -18.82 -10.55 -23.51
N THR A 35 -18.13 -10.77 -24.64
CA THR A 35 -18.23 -9.91 -25.82
C THR A 35 -19.71 -9.75 -26.22
N PRO A 36 -20.18 -8.54 -26.57
CA PRO A 36 -21.55 -8.37 -27.00
C PRO A 36 -21.84 -9.27 -28.22
N LEU A 37 -22.97 -9.99 -28.16
CA LEU A 37 -23.45 -10.94 -29.17
C LEU A 37 -23.66 -10.34 -30.59
N ASN A 38 -23.41 -9.04 -30.79
CA ASN A 38 -23.86 -8.31 -31.97
C ASN A 38 -22.78 -7.85 -32.96
N ASP A 39 -21.49 -8.09 -32.72
CA ASP A 39 -20.47 -7.67 -33.69
C ASP A 39 -20.20 -8.77 -34.74
N ARG A 40 -21.19 -8.99 -35.63
CA ARG A 40 -21.04 -9.84 -36.83
C ARG A 40 -20.27 -9.15 -37.97
N PHE A 41 -19.70 -7.96 -37.75
CA PHE A 41 -18.97 -7.22 -38.78
C PHE A 41 -17.70 -6.54 -38.25
N SER A 42 -16.78 -7.33 -37.69
CA SER A 42 -15.40 -6.90 -37.44
C SER A 42 -14.44 -8.04 -37.83
N SER A 43 -13.58 -7.76 -38.80
CA SER A 43 -12.63 -8.69 -39.45
C SER A 43 -11.78 -9.52 -38.46
N PRO A 44 -11.54 -10.81 -38.72
CA PRO A 44 -10.81 -11.73 -37.84
C PRO A 44 -9.28 -11.65 -38.00
N LEU A 45 -8.70 -10.45 -37.90
CA LEU A 45 -7.25 -10.28 -37.91
C LEU A 45 -6.85 -9.30 -36.80
N THR A 46 -5.94 -9.78 -35.93
CA THR A 46 -5.35 -9.15 -34.72
C THR A 46 -6.12 -9.22 -33.39
N LEU A 47 -6.76 -10.34 -33.08
CA LEU A 47 -6.92 -10.78 -31.67
C LEU A 47 -6.04 -12.00 -31.45
N GLU A 48 -4.73 -11.78 -31.23
CA GLU A 48 -3.87 -12.86 -30.79
C GLU A 48 -4.36 -13.40 -29.45
N ARG A 49 -4.54 -14.72 -29.44
CA ARG A 49 -4.95 -15.54 -28.32
C ARG A 49 -3.95 -15.42 -27.17
N SER A 50 -4.17 -14.46 -26.28
CA SER A 50 -3.64 -14.50 -24.91
C SER A 50 -4.79 -14.73 -23.95
N SER A 51 -4.74 -15.82 -23.18
CA SER A 51 -5.72 -16.21 -22.15
C SER A 51 -5.89 -15.19 -21.00
N LYS A 52 -5.26 -14.01 -21.11
CA LYS A 52 -5.36 -12.87 -20.19
C LYS A 52 -6.22 -11.72 -20.74
N LEU A 53 -6.46 -11.63 -22.06
CA LEU A 53 -7.10 -10.46 -22.69
C LEU A 53 -8.58 -10.25 -22.32
N GLY A 54 -9.17 -11.16 -21.54
CA GLY A 54 -10.57 -11.11 -21.13
C GLY A 54 -10.80 -11.11 -19.62
N ARG A 55 -9.76 -11.04 -18.76
CA ARG A 55 -9.92 -11.12 -17.30
C ARG A 55 -10.06 -9.75 -16.64
N VAL A 56 -10.98 -9.65 -15.69
CA VAL A 56 -11.18 -8.48 -14.82
C VAL A 56 -11.34 -8.92 -13.36
N ILE A 57 -11.29 -7.95 -12.45
CA ILE A 57 -11.69 -8.12 -11.06
C ILE A 57 -13.02 -7.43 -10.81
N ILE A 58 -13.95 -8.13 -10.16
CA ILE A 58 -15.17 -7.56 -9.58
C ILE A 58 -14.90 -7.39 -8.08
N LYS A 59 -14.89 -6.14 -7.61
CA LYS A 59 -14.67 -5.79 -6.20
C LYS A 59 -15.94 -5.18 -5.61
N SER A 60 -16.43 -5.78 -4.53
CA SER A 60 -17.47 -5.21 -3.69
C SER A 60 -16.85 -4.65 -2.41
N ALA A 61 -17.48 -3.64 -1.81
CA ALA A 61 -17.04 -3.01 -0.57
C ALA A 61 -18.21 -2.23 0.06
N PRO A 62 -18.11 -1.78 1.33
CA PRO A 62 -19.03 -0.80 1.87
C PRO A 62 -19.14 0.42 0.95
N LYS A 63 -20.35 0.96 0.81
CA LYS A 63 -20.68 2.01 -0.16
C LYS A 63 -19.71 3.20 -0.14
N HIS A 64 -19.33 3.68 1.04
CA HIS A 64 -18.41 4.82 1.17
C HIS A 64 -17.01 4.52 0.58
N ARG A 65 -16.42 3.34 0.86
CA ARG A 65 -15.12 2.94 0.28
C ARG A 65 -15.23 2.71 -1.23
N LEU A 66 -16.33 2.10 -1.68
CA LEU A 66 -16.56 1.84 -3.09
C LEU A 66 -16.71 3.14 -3.91
N ASP A 67 -17.49 4.09 -3.39
CA ASP A 67 -17.69 5.41 -4.00
C ASP A 67 -16.36 6.19 -4.01
N ASN A 68 -15.62 6.17 -2.90
CA ASN A 68 -14.32 6.84 -2.81
C ASN A 68 -13.29 6.26 -3.79
N GLU A 69 -13.13 4.93 -3.83
CA GLU A 69 -12.21 4.27 -4.76
C GLU A 69 -12.58 4.57 -6.21
N ARG A 70 -13.88 4.53 -6.55
CA ARG A 70 -14.36 4.91 -7.89
C ARG A 70 -13.91 6.32 -8.26
N ASP A 71 -14.12 7.29 -7.38
CA ASP A 71 -13.89 8.69 -7.67
C ASP A 71 -12.38 8.99 -7.79
N VAL A 72 -11.56 8.40 -6.93
CA VAL A 72 -10.09 8.45 -7.02
C VAL A 72 -9.60 7.81 -8.32
N LEU A 73 -10.07 6.60 -8.65
CA LEU A 73 -9.63 5.91 -9.88
C LEU A 73 -10.10 6.60 -11.17
N LYS A 74 -11.23 7.32 -11.14
CA LYS A 74 -11.66 8.18 -12.26
C LYS A 74 -10.76 9.41 -12.39
N HIS A 75 -10.38 10.03 -11.28
CA HIS A 75 -9.47 11.18 -11.27
C HIS A 75 -8.09 10.81 -11.84
N PHE A 76 -7.54 9.66 -11.44
CA PHE A 76 -6.25 9.16 -11.92
C PHE A 76 -6.35 8.17 -13.08
N HIS A 77 -7.40 8.28 -13.90
CA HIS A 77 -7.57 7.43 -15.07
C HIS A 77 -6.36 7.55 -16.02
N ALA A 78 -5.94 6.40 -16.57
CA ALA A 78 -4.79 6.25 -17.45
C ALA A 78 -3.43 6.70 -16.85
N ARG A 79 -3.34 6.95 -15.54
CA ARG A 79 -2.06 7.21 -14.87
C ARG A 79 -1.26 5.92 -14.68
N PRO A 80 -0.02 5.84 -15.20
CA PRO A 80 0.82 4.68 -15.01
C PRO A 80 1.09 4.42 -13.52
N GLY A 81 1.07 3.15 -13.11
CA GLY A 81 1.40 2.78 -11.74
C GLY A 81 0.22 2.84 -10.78
N ILE A 82 -0.94 3.34 -11.20
CA ILE A 82 -2.20 3.24 -10.44
C ILE A 82 -3.12 2.26 -11.16
N ARG A 83 -3.76 1.36 -10.41
CA ARG A 83 -4.67 0.36 -10.96
C ARG A 83 -5.87 1.00 -11.64
N GLN A 84 -6.28 0.50 -12.79
CA GLN A 84 -7.34 1.11 -13.58
C GLN A 84 -8.74 0.57 -13.26
N LEU A 85 -9.71 1.48 -13.14
CA LEU A 85 -11.15 1.20 -13.20
C LEU A 85 -11.57 1.01 -14.66
N LEU A 86 -12.30 -0.07 -14.94
CA LEU A 86 -12.74 -0.45 -16.28
C LEU A 86 -14.25 -0.28 -16.47
N ASP A 87 -15.04 -0.60 -15.45
CA ASP A 87 -16.50 -0.52 -15.47
C ASP A 87 -17.06 -0.52 -14.02
N GLU A 88 -18.37 -0.38 -13.88
CA GLU A 88 -19.10 -0.40 -12.60
C GLU A 88 -20.39 -1.23 -12.76
N THR A 89 -20.76 -2.00 -11.74
CA THR A 89 -22.00 -2.78 -11.71
C THR A 89 -23.02 -2.16 -10.77
N GLN A 90 -24.32 -2.39 -10.99
CA GLN A 90 -25.39 -1.83 -10.15
C GLN A 90 -25.96 -2.83 -9.14
N ASP A 91 -26.15 -4.09 -9.54
CA ASP A 91 -26.74 -5.11 -8.68
C ASP A 91 -25.89 -6.40 -8.64
N PRO A 92 -25.11 -6.62 -7.56
CA PRO A 92 -24.82 -5.69 -6.48
C PRO A 92 -23.81 -4.61 -6.92
N PRO A 93 -23.77 -3.44 -6.25
CA PRO A 93 -22.80 -2.38 -6.55
C PRO A 93 -21.36 -2.89 -6.40
N SER A 94 -20.60 -2.86 -7.49
CA SER A 94 -19.20 -3.32 -7.51
C SER A 94 -18.38 -2.52 -8.53
N LEU A 95 -17.06 -2.47 -8.32
CA LEU A 95 -16.11 -1.95 -9.29
C LEU A 95 -15.58 -3.08 -10.16
N VAL A 96 -15.47 -2.83 -11.46
CA VAL A 96 -14.78 -3.70 -12.40
C VAL A 96 -13.40 -3.12 -12.63
N LEU A 97 -12.37 -3.79 -12.12
CA LEU A 97 -10.99 -3.32 -12.11
C LEU A 97 -10.12 -4.15 -13.06
N LYS A 98 -9.04 -3.54 -13.56
CA LYS A 98 -7.99 -4.22 -14.31
C LYS A 98 -7.47 -5.43 -13.54
N TYR A 99 -7.40 -6.57 -14.20
CA TYR A 99 -6.77 -7.77 -13.64
C TYR A 99 -5.24 -7.64 -13.68
N LEU A 100 -4.59 -8.01 -12.57
CA LEU A 100 -3.16 -8.23 -12.48
C LEU A 100 -2.91 -9.65 -11.96
N ASP A 101 -1.78 -10.24 -12.32
CA ASP A 101 -1.50 -11.65 -12.05
C ASP A 101 -1.41 -11.99 -10.56
N ASP A 102 -0.83 -11.09 -9.75
CA ASP A 102 -0.53 -11.33 -8.33
C ASP A 102 -0.43 -10.02 -7.53
N ASN A 103 -0.22 -10.12 -6.22
CA ASN A 103 0.25 -9.03 -5.36
C ASN A 103 1.67 -9.29 -4.84
N LEU A 104 2.35 -8.26 -4.34
CA LEU A 104 3.73 -8.39 -3.88
C LEU A 104 3.87 -9.22 -2.60
N LEU A 105 2.85 -9.29 -1.75
CA LEU A 105 2.89 -10.18 -0.58
C LEU A 105 3.04 -11.65 -1.03
N SER A 106 2.15 -12.12 -1.89
CA SER A 106 2.16 -13.48 -2.42
C SER A 106 3.38 -13.74 -3.30
N ALA A 107 3.74 -12.78 -4.17
CA ALA A 107 4.85 -12.93 -5.11
C ALA A 107 6.21 -13.04 -4.39
N SER A 108 6.46 -12.22 -3.35
CA SER A 108 7.69 -12.26 -2.54
C SER A 108 7.76 -13.46 -1.59
N ASN A 109 6.61 -13.92 -1.09
CA ASN A 109 6.53 -15.16 -0.30
C ASN A 109 6.79 -16.40 -1.14
N SER A 110 6.34 -16.40 -2.40
CA SER A 110 6.52 -17.53 -3.31
C SER A 110 7.95 -17.67 -3.82
N LYS A 111 8.58 -16.54 -4.17
CA LYS A 111 10.01 -16.47 -4.53
C LYS A 111 10.52 -15.11 -4.08
N ARG A 112 11.57 -15.12 -3.26
CA ARG A 112 12.24 -13.92 -2.77
C ARG A 112 12.67 -13.03 -3.94
N LEU A 113 12.52 -11.72 -3.74
CA LEU A 113 12.80 -10.72 -4.76
C LEU A 113 14.29 -10.45 -4.88
N GLU A 114 14.74 -10.24 -6.10
CA GLU A 114 16.10 -9.80 -6.41
C GLU A 114 16.21 -8.29 -6.23
N LYS A 115 17.41 -7.78 -5.95
CA LYS A 115 17.64 -6.35 -5.70
C LYS A 115 17.15 -5.45 -6.84
N SER A 116 17.38 -5.86 -8.09
CA SER A 116 16.90 -5.14 -9.28
C SER A 116 15.36 -5.12 -9.37
N GLU A 117 14.69 -6.20 -8.94
CA GLU A 117 13.23 -6.25 -8.86
C GLU A 117 12.71 -5.30 -7.78
N ILE A 118 13.34 -5.26 -6.61
CA ILE A 118 12.97 -4.36 -5.51
C ILE A 118 13.10 -2.90 -5.94
N LYS A 119 14.22 -2.52 -6.58
CA LYS A 119 14.41 -1.14 -7.08
C LYS A 119 13.40 -0.78 -8.18
N PHE A 120 13.10 -1.71 -9.09
CA PHE A 120 12.05 -1.51 -10.10
C PHE A 120 10.68 -1.29 -9.46
N ILE A 121 10.30 -2.15 -8.52
CA ILE A 121 9.06 -2.02 -7.74
C ILE A 121 9.02 -0.67 -7.01
N ALA A 122 10.12 -0.30 -6.36
CA ALA A 122 10.22 0.94 -5.59
C ALA A 122 9.96 2.17 -6.46
N LYS A 123 10.61 2.24 -7.63
CA LYS A 123 10.39 3.30 -8.62
C LYS A 123 8.94 3.39 -9.04
N ARG A 124 8.30 2.25 -9.36
CA ARG A 124 6.89 2.21 -9.79
C ARG A 124 5.92 2.66 -8.69
N ILE A 125 6.19 2.31 -7.43
CA ILE A 125 5.38 2.78 -6.29
C ILE A 125 5.56 4.28 -6.09
N LEU A 126 6.79 4.78 -6.15
CA LEU A 126 7.08 6.21 -5.99
C LEU A 126 6.47 7.06 -7.10
N GLU A 127 6.44 6.58 -8.35
CA GLU A 127 5.73 7.25 -9.46
C GLU A 127 4.22 7.34 -9.20
N ALA A 128 3.61 6.27 -8.67
CA ALA A 128 2.20 6.28 -8.30
C ALA A 128 1.92 7.24 -7.13
N LEU A 129 2.77 7.22 -6.09
CA LEU A 129 2.65 8.12 -4.95
C LEU A 129 2.89 9.58 -5.36
N GLN A 130 3.85 9.86 -6.22
CA GLN A 130 4.06 11.20 -6.78
C GLN A 130 2.78 11.71 -7.44
N ALA A 131 2.16 10.90 -8.31
CA ALA A 131 0.93 11.29 -8.99
C ALA A 131 -0.21 11.60 -8.01
N LEU A 132 -0.38 10.79 -6.95
CA LEU A 132 -1.37 11.05 -5.91
C LEU A 132 -1.04 12.34 -5.13
N HIS A 133 0.21 12.47 -4.69
CA HIS A 133 0.67 13.52 -3.78
C HIS A 133 0.67 14.90 -4.43
N GLU A 134 0.98 14.99 -5.73
CA GLU A 134 0.94 16.25 -6.49
C GLU A 134 -0.48 16.85 -6.57
N ASP A 135 -1.51 16.00 -6.53
CA ASP A 135 -2.92 16.40 -6.51
C ASP A 135 -3.51 16.43 -5.08
N GLY A 136 -2.67 16.30 -4.04
CA GLY A 136 -3.07 16.38 -2.64
C GLY A 136 -3.78 15.12 -2.10
N TYR A 137 -3.74 14.00 -2.82
CA TYR A 137 -4.25 12.72 -2.33
C TYR A 137 -3.20 11.98 -1.50
N VAL A 138 -3.65 11.33 -0.44
CA VAL A 138 -2.86 10.39 0.37
C VAL A 138 -3.51 9.01 0.24
N HIS A 139 -2.72 7.99 -0.08
CA HIS A 139 -3.21 6.62 -0.27
C HIS A 139 -3.65 5.97 1.04
N THR A 140 -2.89 6.19 2.12
CA THR A 140 -3.11 5.76 3.51
C THR A 140 -2.95 4.26 3.81
N ASP A 141 -2.98 3.38 2.80
CA ASP A 141 -2.80 1.93 2.99
C ASP A 141 -1.76 1.32 2.02
N VAL A 142 -0.57 1.93 1.92
CA VAL A 142 0.54 1.39 1.11
C VAL A 142 1.15 0.17 1.83
N LYS A 143 1.01 -1.01 1.21
CA LYS A 143 1.56 -2.28 1.72
C LYS A 143 1.68 -3.32 0.59
N PRO A 144 2.47 -4.40 0.77
CA PRO A 144 2.65 -5.42 -0.27
C PRO A 144 1.37 -6.01 -0.87
N ASP A 145 0.29 -6.15 -0.08
CA ASP A 145 -1.01 -6.65 -0.52
C ASP A 145 -1.68 -5.79 -1.59
N ASN A 146 -1.46 -4.46 -1.50
CA ASN A 146 -2.09 -3.46 -2.35
C ASN A 146 -1.22 -3.09 -3.56
N ILE A 147 -0.03 -3.68 -3.68
CA ILE A 147 0.85 -3.50 -4.83
C ILE A 147 0.75 -4.72 -5.72
N LEU A 148 0.13 -4.52 -6.88
CA LEU A 148 -0.25 -5.57 -7.81
C LEU A 148 0.75 -5.67 -8.94
N VAL A 149 0.98 -6.88 -9.45
CA VAL A 149 2.01 -7.16 -10.46
C VAL A 149 1.52 -8.04 -11.59
N ASN A 150 2.08 -7.83 -12.79
CA ASN A 150 2.00 -8.79 -13.89
C ASN A 150 3.35 -9.45 -14.11
N TYR A 151 3.36 -10.77 -14.23
CA TYR A 151 4.56 -11.52 -14.54
C TYR A 151 4.97 -11.32 -16.02
N SER A 152 6.27 -11.24 -16.26
CA SER A 152 6.90 -11.25 -17.57
C SER A 152 7.75 -12.50 -17.73
N SER A 153 7.93 -12.94 -18.97
CA SER A 153 8.73 -14.13 -19.27
C SER A 153 10.23 -13.87 -19.27
N GLN A 154 10.74 -12.67 -19.64
CA GLN A 154 12.15 -12.21 -19.54
C GLN A 154 12.28 -10.68 -19.85
N PRO A 155 13.39 -9.98 -19.49
CA PRO A 155 14.45 -10.38 -18.55
C PRO A 155 14.13 -10.06 -17.08
N ARG A 156 13.14 -9.20 -16.81
CA ARG A 156 12.64 -8.90 -15.46
C ARG A 156 11.41 -9.76 -15.17
N ARG A 157 11.25 -10.27 -13.94
CA ARG A 157 10.10 -11.10 -13.54
C ARG A 157 8.77 -10.36 -13.63
N PHE A 158 8.76 -9.06 -13.38
CA PHE A 158 7.54 -8.24 -13.41
C PHE A 158 7.58 -7.29 -14.62
N ARG A 159 6.48 -7.27 -15.37
CA ARG A 159 6.25 -6.32 -16.46
C ARG A 159 5.64 -5.03 -15.93
N ASP A 160 4.59 -5.17 -15.13
CA ASP A 160 3.79 -4.08 -14.58
C ASP A 160 3.81 -4.17 -13.06
N VAL A 161 3.87 -3.01 -12.41
CA VAL A 161 3.65 -2.82 -10.97
C VAL A 161 2.68 -1.65 -10.83
N GLU A 162 1.56 -1.91 -10.18
CA GLU A 162 0.46 -0.94 -10.00
C GLU A 162 -0.01 -0.94 -8.54
N LEU A 163 -0.07 0.24 -7.93
CA LEU A 163 -0.72 0.48 -6.66
C LEU A 163 -2.23 0.44 -6.85
N GLY A 164 -2.92 -0.34 -6.03
CA GLY A 164 -4.37 -0.44 -6.01
C GLY A 164 -4.94 -0.28 -4.61
N ASP A 165 -6.26 -0.40 -4.51
CA ASP A 165 -7.04 -0.22 -3.27
C ASP A 165 -6.98 1.21 -2.71
N CYS A 166 -7.54 2.16 -3.46
CA CYS A 166 -7.69 3.54 -3.03
C CYS A 166 -8.99 3.79 -2.22
N GLY A 167 -9.57 2.75 -1.63
CA GLY A 167 -10.84 2.85 -0.89
C GLY A 167 -10.80 3.78 0.31
N ASP A 168 -9.63 3.96 0.91
CA ASP A 168 -9.39 4.86 2.05
C ASP A 168 -8.57 6.10 1.68
N ALA A 169 -8.20 6.24 0.39
CA ALA A 169 -7.43 7.39 -0.05
C ALA A 169 -8.23 8.68 0.17
N CYS A 170 -7.56 9.77 0.55
CA CYS A 170 -8.26 11.00 0.86
C CYS A 170 -7.44 12.24 0.54
N LEU A 171 -8.13 13.37 0.40
CA LEU A 171 -7.51 14.68 0.23
C LEU A 171 -7.05 15.23 1.59
N VAL A 172 -5.85 15.79 1.61
CA VAL A 172 -5.38 16.64 2.72
C VAL A 172 -5.87 18.08 2.55
N ASN A 173 -5.82 18.87 3.62
CA ASN A 173 -6.16 20.29 3.55
C ASN A 173 -5.21 20.99 2.57
N PRO A 174 -5.70 21.74 1.55
CA PRO A 174 -4.84 22.42 0.59
C PRO A 174 -4.00 23.55 1.20
N GLU A 175 -4.36 24.08 2.38
CA GLU A 175 -3.63 25.20 3.02
C GLU A 175 -2.32 24.74 3.68
N ASP A 176 -2.32 23.55 4.29
CA ASP A 176 -1.17 23.05 5.06
C ASP A 176 -0.79 21.61 4.73
N HIS A 177 -1.45 20.99 3.76
CA HIS A 177 -1.25 19.61 3.32
C HIS A 177 -1.37 18.56 4.42
N LEU A 178 -2.15 18.86 5.47
CA LEU A 178 -2.33 18.00 6.62
C LEU A 178 -3.82 17.71 6.90
N LYS A 179 -4.08 16.52 7.43
CA LYS A 179 -5.39 16.07 7.87
C LYS A 179 -5.30 15.63 9.33
N LEU A 180 -6.31 15.97 10.13
CA LEU A 180 -6.50 15.38 11.46
C LEU A 180 -7.06 13.96 11.29
N GLY A 181 -6.64 13.01 12.13
CA GLY A 181 -7.35 11.73 12.21
C GLY A 181 -8.83 11.99 12.51
N GLU A 182 -9.72 11.71 11.55
CA GLU A 182 -11.16 11.93 11.73
C GLU A 182 -11.66 11.05 12.87
N ASN A 183 -12.00 11.62 14.03
CA ASN A 183 -12.60 10.91 15.18
C ASN A 183 -11.85 9.63 15.63
N GLY A 184 -10.53 9.60 15.54
CA GLY A 184 -9.74 8.40 15.88
C GLY A 184 -9.78 7.29 14.83
N HIS A 185 -10.19 7.61 13.59
CA HIS A 185 -10.08 6.68 12.46
C HIS A 185 -8.60 6.41 12.16
N LEU A 186 -8.13 5.27 12.62
CA LEU A 186 -6.78 4.79 12.39
C LEU A 186 -6.64 4.33 10.94
N ILE A 187 -5.82 5.03 10.17
CA ILE A 187 -5.58 4.74 8.76
C ILE A 187 -4.56 3.61 8.55
N GLY A 188 -4.72 2.84 7.47
CA GLY A 188 -3.76 1.82 7.05
C GLY A 188 -3.59 0.65 8.02
N ALA A 189 -2.89 -0.40 7.58
CA ALA A 189 -2.56 -1.54 8.43
C ALA A 189 -1.52 -1.17 9.51
N HIS A 190 -1.75 -1.57 10.77
CA HIS A 190 -0.95 -1.18 11.95
C HIS A 190 0.57 -1.25 11.74
N MET A 191 1.09 -2.36 11.21
CA MET A 191 2.54 -2.56 11.03
C MET A 191 3.18 -1.66 9.95
N PHE A 192 2.39 -1.06 9.07
CA PHE A 192 2.84 -0.15 8.01
C PHE A 192 2.51 1.31 8.33
N ARG A 193 1.75 1.57 9.40
CA ARG A 193 1.29 2.89 9.81
C ARG A 193 2.44 3.75 10.33
N SER A 194 2.41 5.03 10.00
CA SER A 194 3.39 6.02 10.47
C SER A 194 3.24 6.33 11.97
N PRO A 195 4.32 6.80 12.64
CA PRO A 195 4.28 7.19 14.05
C PRO A 195 3.26 8.31 14.31
N GLU A 196 3.20 9.33 13.44
CA GLU A 196 2.27 10.44 13.61
C GLU A 196 0.81 9.99 13.49
N ALA A 197 0.50 9.06 12.58
CA ALA A 197 -0.84 8.50 12.48
C ALA A 197 -1.16 7.56 13.66
N MET A 198 -0.16 6.83 14.19
CA MET A 198 -0.32 6.00 15.38
C MET A 198 -0.60 6.84 16.64
N LEU A 199 0.04 8.01 16.74
CA LEU A 199 -0.12 8.98 17.81
C LEU A 199 -1.35 9.88 17.62
N ASN A 200 -2.18 9.64 16.59
CA ASN A 200 -3.34 10.46 16.25
C ASN A 200 -3.00 11.96 16.10
N LEU A 201 -1.83 12.25 15.52
CA LEU A 201 -1.40 13.58 15.14
C LEU A 201 -1.94 13.94 13.76
N ARG A 202 -1.73 15.20 13.36
CA ARG A 202 -1.96 15.60 11.97
C ARG A 202 -0.96 14.88 11.06
N TRP A 203 -1.46 14.33 9.97
CA TRP A 203 -0.67 13.59 8.99
C TRP A 203 -0.98 14.05 7.57
N GLY A 204 -0.08 13.75 6.64
CA GLY A 204 -0.24 14.09 5.23
C GLY A 204 0.45 13.05 4.35
N THR A 205 0.89 13.46 3.16
CA THR A 205 1.56 12.59 2.17
C THR A 205 2.78 11.85 2.73
N ALA A 206 3.48 12.43 3.71
CA ALA A 206 4.59 11.80 4.43
C ALA A 206 4.22 10.47 5.12
N THR A 207 2.94 10.21 5.41
CA THR A 207 2.51 8.92 5.95
C THR A 207 2.68 7.79 4.94
N ASP A 208 2.39 8.04 3.65
CA ASP A 208 2.59 7.05 2.59
C ASP A 208 4.07 6.77 2.37
N ILE A 209 4.94 7.77 2.58
CA ILE A 209 6.39 7.62 2.48
C ILE A 209 6.92 6.67 3.58
N TRP A 210 6.38 6.76 4.79
CA TRP A 210 6.69 5.79 5.85
C TRP A 210 6.19 4.38 5.50
N SER A 211 4.94 4.27 5.04
CA SER A 211 4.36 2.99 4.62
C SER A 211 5.12 2.37 3.43
N PHE A 212 5.66 3.19 2.54
CA PHE A 212 6.58 2.78 1.48
C PHE A 212 7.89 2.23 2.05
N GLY A 213 8.54 2.93 3.00
CA GLY A 213 9.77 2.45 3.63
C GLY A 213 9.59 1.11 4.36
N THR A 214 8.49 0.96 5.11
CA THR A 214 8.14 -0.33 5.76
C THR A 214 7.86 -1.44 4.76
N THR A 215 7.22 -1.11 3.63
CA THR A 215 7.02 -2.03 2.50
C THR A 215 8.35 -2.48 1.91
N LEU A 216 9.29 -1.57 1.63
CA LEU A 216 10.62 -1.94 1.11
C LEU A 216 11.36 -2.89 2.05
N ILE A 217 11.37 -2.58 3.35
CA ILE A 217 11.97 -3.46 4.37
C ILE A 217 11.33 -4.86 4.31
N SER A 218 10.00 -4.95 4.21
CA SER A 218 9.32 -6.24 4.10
C SER A 218 9.71 -7.01 2.82
N LEU A 219 9.89 -6.31 1.69
CA LEU A 219 10.27 -6.93 0.42
C LEU A 219 11.72 -7.42 0.38
N ILE A 220 12.65 -6.71 1.05
CA ILE A 220 14.07 -7.11 1.14
C ILE A 220 14.22 -8.45 1.85
N TRP A 221 13.59 -8.63 3.02
CA TRP A 221 13.67 -9.90 3.74
C TRP A 221 12.68 -10.95 3.21
N GLY A 222 11.50 -10.53 2.75
CA GLY A 222 10.48 -11.41 2.18
C GLY A 222 9.86 -12.37 3.20
N SER A 223 9.26 -13.46 2.72
CA SER A 223 8.72 -14.56 3.55
C SER A 223 7.72 -14.14 4.64
N GLY A 224 6.96 -13.08 4.40
CA GLY A 224 5.95 -12.55 5.32
C GLY A 224 6.54 -11.87 6.56
N TRP A 225 7.83 -11.53 6.50
CA TRP A 225 8.48 -10.81 7.57
C TRP A 225 8.20 -9.31 7.46
N HIS A 226 7.86 -8.69 8.60
CA HIS A 226 7.61 -7.26 8.71
C HIS A 226 8.31 -6.72 9.96
N ILE A 227 9.13 -5.68 9.81
CA ILE A 227 9.97 -5.13 10.86
C ILE A 227 9.20 -4.73 12.13
N PHE A 228 7.97 -4.22 11.98
CA PHE A 228 7.15 -3.77 13.09
C PHE A 228 6.07 -4.77 13.53
N LYS A 229 6.03 -5.98 12.98
CA LYS A 229 5.15 -7.04 13.50
C LYS A 229 5.54 -7.38 14.93
N PRO A 230 4.64 -7.23 15.92
CA PRO A 230 4.85 -7.76 17.26
C PRO A 230 5.02 -9.28 17.23
N ASP A 231 5.72 -9.82 18.23
CA ASP A 231 5.72 -11.28 18.44
C ASP A 231 4.28 -11.69 18.80
N PRO A 232 3.71 -12.75 18.19
CA PRO A 232 2.37 -13.23 18.54
C PRO A 232 2.18 -13.57 20.03
N LYS A 233 3.27 -13.82 20.75
CA LYS A 233 3.25 -14.03 22.22
C LYS A 233 3.07 -12.73 23.00
N ASP A 234 3.50 -11.60 22.42
CA ASP A 234 3.41 -10.28 23.04
C ASP A 234 2.05 -9.65 22.72
N ALA A 235 1.63 -9.67 21.45
CA ALA A 235 0.34 -9.14 21.01
C ALA A 235 -0.10 -9.75 19.67
N GLY A 236 -1.33 -10.27 19.62
CA GLY A 236 -1.98 -10.74 18.39
C GLY A 236 -2.65 -9.59 17.61
N PRO A 237 -3.01 -9.76 16.32
CA PRO A 237 -3.62 -8.70 15.52
C PRO A 237 -4.94 -8.12 16.07
N ASP A 238 -5.68 -8.93 16.84
CA ASP A 238 -6.94 -8.54 17.47
C ASP A 238 -6.74 -8.00 18.91
N ASP A 239 -5.49 -7.88 19.37
CA ASP A 239 -5.15 -7.36 20.69
C ASP A 239 -5.19 -5.82 20.69
N GLU A 240 -5.88 -5.22 21.66
CA GLU A 240 -5.98 -3.77 21.81
C GLU A 240 -4.61 -3.11 22.03
N ALA A 241 -3.64 -3.83 22.60
CA ALA A 241 -2.27 -3.35 22.80
C ALA A 241 -1.38 -3.46 21.56
N TYR A 242 -1.82 -4.16 20.51
CA TYR A 242 -1.04 -4.34 19.27
C TYR A 242 -0.46 -3.03 18.69
N PRO A 243 -1.22 -1.91 18.60
CA PRO A 243 -0.69 -0.64 18.10
C PRO A 243 0.47 -0.10 18.96
N SER A 244 0.38 -0.26 20.28
CA SER A 244 1.42 0.14 21.23
C SER A 244 2.71 -0.66 21.03
N HIS A 245 2.59 -1.98 20.82
CA HIS A 245 3.75 -2.83 20.50
C HIS A 245 4.40 -2.45 19.17
N VAL A 246 3.60 -2.10 18.16
CA VAL A 246 4.12 -1.58 16.89
C VAL A 246 4.95 -0.31 17.15
N LEU A 247 4.40 0.67 17.89
CA LEU A 247 5.08 1.94 18.17
C LEU A 247 6.37 1.74 18.98
N VAL A 248 6.38 0.83 19.97
CA VAL A 248 7.60 0.44 20.69
C VAL A 248 8.68 -0.07 19.71
N LYS A 249 8.31 -0.88 18.70
CA LYS A 249 9.27 -1.32 17.68
C LYS A 249 9.73 -0.16 16.80
N GLN A 250 8.84 0.77 16.43
CA GLN A 250 9.24 1.96 15.67
C GLN A 250 10.31 2.77 16.41
N ILE A 251 10.11 2.98 17.72
CA ILE A 251 11.09 3.66 18.59
C ILE A 251 12.38 2.83 18.65
N ALA A 252 12.31 1.53 18.90
CA ALA A 252 13.50 0.69 19.06
C ALA A 252 14.41 0.65 17.82
N PHE A 253 13.84 0.77 16.62
CA PHE A 253 14.57 0.74 15.35
C PHE A 253 14.97 2.12 14.81
N PHE A 254 14.11 3.13 14.95
CA PHE A 254 14.28 4.45 14.30
C PHE A 254 14.24 5.64 15.26
N GLY A 255 14.04 5.39 16.54
CA GLY A 255 14.08 6.40 17.59
C GLY A 255 15.50 6.77 18.05
N PRO A 256 15.58 7.64 19.08
CA PRO A 256 14.47 8.22 19.84
C PRO A 256 13.64 9.25 19.04
N PHE A 257 12.45 9.62 19.55
CA PHE A 257 11.66 10.71 18.98
C PHE A 257 12.46 12.03 19.02
N PRO A 258 12.50 12.80 17.92
CA PRO A 258 13.23 14.06 17.88
C PRO A 258 12.49 15.16 18.66
N LEU A 259 13.24 16.14 19.17
CA LEU A 259 12.70 17.28 19.93
C LEU A 259 11.71 18.12 19.11
N SER A 260 11.78 18.05 17.78
CA SER A 260 10.86 18.74 16.87
C SER A 260 9.40 18.32 17.08
N TYR A 261 9.11 17.16 17.70
CA TYR A 261 7.76 16.76 18.07
C TYR A 261 7.09 17.70 19.08
N PHE A 262 7.83 18.52 19.83
CA PHE A 262 7.23 19.55 20.69
C PHE A 262 6.40 20.58 19.91
N ASP A 263 6.62 20.72 18.59
CA ASP A 263 5.81 21.60 17.73
C ASP A 263 4.39 21.06 17.49
N CYS A 264 4.20 19.74 17.61
CA CYS A 264 2.92 19.07 17.32
C CYS A 264 2.32 18.32 18.53
N LEU A 265 3.11 18.10 19.58
CA LEU A 265 2.73 17.54 20.87
C LEU A 265 3.13 18.52 21.99
N PRO A 266 2.20 19.31 22.54
CA PRO A 266 2.47 20.15 23.71
C PRO A 266 3.00 19.35 24.89
N ASN A 267 3.75 19.98 25.81
CA ASN A 267 4.43 19.29 26.92
C ASN A 267 3.46 18.55 27.86
N GLU A 268 2.24 19.06 28.01
CA GLU A 268 1.21 18.49 28.89
C GLU A 268 0.38 17.38 28.21
N ASP A 269 0.71 17.01 26.98
CA ASP A 269 0.00 15.97 26.23
C ASP A 269 0.31 14.56 26.77
N GLU A 270 -0.73 13.79 27.07
CA GLU A 270 -0.64 12.42 27.61
C GLU A 270 0.18 11.47 26.70
N ARG A 271 0.29 11.76 25.41
CA ARG A 271 1.09 10.96 24.48
C ARG A 271 2.58 11.01 24.81
N TRP A 272 3.07 12.05 25.48
CA TRP A 272 4.46 12.09 25.96
C TRP A 272 4.73 11.06 27.05
N GLU A 273 3.76 10.81 27.94
CA GLU A 273 3.87 9.77 28.97
C GLU A 273 4.04 8.41 28.31
N PHE A 274 3.20 8.10 27.32
CA PHE A 274 3.33 6.85 26.55
C PHE A 274 4.69 6.72 25.85
N ILE A 275 5.16 7.78 25.17
CA ILE A 275 6.46 7.76 24.47
C ILE A 275 7.60 7.56 25.48
N GLY A 276 7.52 8.21 26.64
CA GLY A 276 8.46 8.06 27.75
C GLY A 276 8.51 6.63 28.27
N ASP A 277 7.36 6.05 28.59
CA ASP A 277 7.22 4.68 29.09
C ASP A 277 7.74 3.65 28.07
N ALA A 278 7.38 3.81 26.80
CA ALA A 278 7.88 2.97 25.72
C ALA A 278 9.41 3.05 25.61
N THR A 279 9.98 4.25 25.73
CA THR A 279 11.43 4.47 25.69
C THR A 279 12.13 3.83 26.89
N GLN A 280 11.58 4.02 28.10
CA GLN A 280 12.11 3.42 29.32
C GLN A 280 12.06 1.89 29.25
N TYR A 281 10.94 1.33 28.78
CA TYR A 281 10.82 -0.11 28.54
C TYR A 281 11.91 -0.65 27.61
N ILE A 282 12.21 0.05 26.51
CA ILE A 282 13.26 -0.36 25.57
C ILE A 282 14.64 -0.33 26.24
N ILE A 283 14.91 0.67 27.08
CA ILE A 283 16.17 0.79 27.84
C ILE A 283 16.31 -0.37 28.83
N ASP A 284 15.30 -0.57 29.69
CA ASP A 284 15.33 -1.56 30.76
C ASP A 284 15.51 -2.99 30.24
N HIS A 285 14.95 -3.27 29.06
CA HIS A 285 15.01 -4.58 28.43
C HIS A 285 16.10 -4.69 27.34
N GLN A 286 16.96 -3.68 27.19
CA GLN A 286 18.04 -3.64 26.19
C GLN A 286 17.54 -3.92 24.75
N LYS A 287 16.35 -3.41 24.41
CA LYS A 287 15.67 -3.70 23.13
C LYS A 287 16.07 -2.75 21.99
N TRP A 288 16.96 -1.79 22.24
CA TRP A 288 17.47 -0.88 21.20
C TRP A 288 18.13 -1.65 20.06
N LYS A 289 17.61 -1.45 18.84
CA LYS A 289 18.13 -2.08 17.61
C LYS A 289 18.16 -1.04 16.48
N PRO A 290 19.01 0.00 16.57
CA PRO A 290 19.01 1.07 15.57
C PRO A 290 19.21 0.50 14.16
N PHE A 291 18.26 0.74 13.26
CA PHE A 291 18.28 0.18 11.90
C PHE A 291 19.52 0.62 11.12
N ALA A 292 20.04 1.83 11.40
CA ALA A 292 21.28 2.34 10.83
C ALA A 292 22.52 1.45 11.14
N LYS A 293 22.45 0.63 12.19
CA LYS A 293 23.48 -0.32 12.60
C LYS A 293 23.11 -1.78 12.28
N ALA A 294 22.03 -2.01 11.54
CA ALA A 294 21.63 -3.36 11.15
C ALA A 294 22.67 -3.96 10.19
N GLU A 295 23.17 -5.13 10.54
CA GLU A 295 24.06 -5.95 9.73
C GLU A 295 23.34 -7.24 9.37
N ASP A 296 23.08 -7.43 8.08
CA ASP A 296 22.46 -8.63 7.52
C ASP A 296 23.00 -8.82 6.10
N LYS A 297 23.24 -10.07 5.71
CA LYS A 297 23.67 -10.43 4.34
C LYS A 297 22.70 -9.95 3.27
N GLU A 298 21.44 -9.76 3.64
CA GLU A 298 20.36 -9.35 2.76
C GLU A 298 20.20 -7.83 2.65
N LEU A 299 20.86 -7.06 3.53
CA LEU A 299 20.76 -5.61 3.57
C LEU A 299 22.08 -4.98 3.10
N ALA A 300 22.12 -4.55 1.84
CA ALA A 300 23.28 -3.80 1.35
C ALA A 300 23.35 -2.41 2.02
N GLU A 301 24.55 -1.84 2.08
CA GLU A 301 24.77 -0.52 2.68
C GLU A 301 23.98 0.59 2.00
N GLU A 302 23.85 0.54 0.66
CA GLU A 302 23.04 1.51 -0.09
C GLU A 302 21.54 1.38 0.25
N ASP A 303 21.03 0.15 0.44
CA ASP A 303 19.63 -0.11 0.79
C ASP A 303 19.36 0.42 2.19
N ARG A 304 20.27 0.15 3.15
CA ARG A 304 20.19 0.68 4.51
C ARG A 304 20.20 2.21 4.52
N THR A 305 21.07 2.82 3.72
CA THR A 305 21.19 4.29 3.60
C THR A 305 19.91 4.90 3.06
N PHE A 306 19.35 4.33 1.99
CA PHE A 306 18.09 4.78 1.40
C PHE A 306 16.92 4.63 2.38
N ILE A 307 16.81 3.49 3.06
CA ILE A 307 15.76 3.26 4.08
C ILE A 307 15.90 4.24 5.25
N CYS A 308 17.10 4.49 5.77
CA CYS A 308 17.33 5.47 6.84
C CYS A 308 17.03 6.93 6.43
N LYS A 309 17.04 7.23 5.13
CA LYS A 309 16.59 8.53 4.60
C LYS A 309 15.07 8.66 4.65
N ILE A 310 14.35 7.58 4.34
CA ILE A 310 12.87 7.51 4.32
C ILE A 310 12.29 7.43 5.74
N MET A 311 12.86 6.56 6.58
CA MET A 311 12.31 6.18 7.88
C MET A 311 12.69 7.21 8.96
N LYS A 312 12.18 8.43 8.83
CA LYS A 312 12.28 9.48 9.85
C LYS A 312 11.04 9.47 10.74
N LEU A 313 11.23 9.58 12.05
CA LEU A 313 10.09 9.69 12.97
C LEU A 313 9.32 10.99 12.70
N ASP A 314 9.99 12.14 12.56
CA ASP A 314 9.30 13.37 12.18
C ASP A 314 8.89 13.32 10.70
N PRO A 315 7.59 13.45 10.37
CA PRO A 315 7.14 13.45 8.98
C PRO A 315 7.73 14.58 8.15
N ARG A 316 8.13 15.71 8.77
CA ARG A 316 8.73 16.87 8.06
C ARG A 316 10.13 16.60 7.53
N ASP A 317 10.82 15.63 8.12
CA ASP A 317 12.16 15.22 7.70
C ASP A 317 12.13 14.14 6.60
N ARG A 318 10.94 13.63 6.25
CA ARG A 318 10.81 12.61 5.20
C ARG A 318 10.83 13.29 3.82
N PRO A 319 11.63 12.77 2.87
CA PRO A 319 11.59 13.25 1.50
C PRO A 319 10.24 12.94 0.85
N THR A 320 9.85 13.77 -0.10
CA THR A 320 8.69 13.53 -0.96
C THR A 320 8.94 12.37 -1.93
N ALA A 321 7.87 11.79 -2.49
CA ALA A 321 8.00 10.76 -3.53
C ALA A 321 8.80 11.28 -4.74
N LYS A 322 8.61 12.55 -5.11
CA LYS A 322 9.33 13.23 -6.19
C LYS A 322 10.83 13.33 -5.92
N GLU A 323 11.24 13.67 -4.70
CA GLU A 323 12.66 13.73 -4.32
C GLU A 323 13.28 12.33 -4.30
N LEU A 324 12.55 11.32 -3.78
CA LEU A 324 13.01 9.92 -3.77
C LEU A 324 13.21 9.35 -5.17
N LEU A 325 12.43 9.78 -6.17
CA LEU A 325 12.61 9.37 -7.56
C LEU A 325 13.93 9.87 -8.18
N GLN A 326 14.54 10.90 -7.59
CA GLN A 326 15.85 11.43 -8.00
C GLN A 326 17.01 10.86 -7.16
N ASP A 327 16.74 9.93 -6.26
CA ASP A 327 17.75 9.36 -5.38
C ASP A 327 18.72 8.44 -6.13
N PRO A 328 20.04 8.51 -5.88
CA PRO A 328 21.03 7.62 -6.48
C PRO A 328 20.74 6.14 -6.29
N TRP A 329 20.02 5.77 -5.23
CA TRP A 329 19.60 4.38 -5.02
C TRP A 329 18.78 3.81 -6.19
N LEU A 330 18.09 4.65 -6.96
CA LEU A 330 17.27 4.28 -8.13
C LEU A 330 17.97 4.49 -9.50
N GLU A 331 19.23 4.91 -9.56
CA GLU A 331 19.91 5.24 -10.83
C GLU A 331 19.98 4.07 -11.82
N ASP A 332 20.07 2.82 -11.32
CA ASP A 332 20.26 1.61 -12.14
C ASP A 332 18.95 0.90 -12.57
N VAL A 333 17.80 1.60 -12.58
CA VAL A 333 16.45 1.00 -12.74
C VAL A 333 15.79 1.18 -14.10
#